data_AF-A0A6J1W8J0-F1
#
_entry.id   AF-A0A6J1W8J0-F1
#
_cell.length_a   1.000
_cell.length_b   1.000
_cell.length_c   1.000
_cell.angle_alpha   90.00
_cell.angle_beta   90.00
_cell.angle_gamma   90.00
#
_symmetry.space_group_name_H-M   'P 1'
#
loop_
_entity.id
_entity.type
_entity.pdbx_description
1 polymer ?
#
loop_
_entity_poly.entity_id
_entity_poly.type
_entity_poly.pdbx_seq_one_letter_code
_entity_poly.pdbx_strand_id
1 'polypeptide(L)'
;RGYLPGTQEMKGRLMDRSVEQDLIRGLSQKKQNLLLELQNYEENSKQVELNTQVNEMDGQRGVIPANTQLQTAFSVNLGSENESAHVELCISTSNDTIIRAVLIFAEGIFENESHVIHPTPQNLSSSIKIPLSPPKDVPVELNIKALVGYKK
;
A
#
# COMPACT_ATOMS: atom_id res chain seq x y z
N ARG A 1 47.03 -7.71 -31.66
CA ARG A 1 46.96 -6.75 -30.53
C ARG A 1 45.97 -7.33 -29.52
N GLY A 2 46.46 -8.10 -28.55
CA GLY A 2 45.62 -8.72 -27.52
C GLY A 2 45.57 -7.84 -26.28
N TYR A 3 44.42 -7.74 -25.62
CA TYR A 3 44.27 -7.05 -24.35
C TYR A 3 44.75 -7.96 -23.22
N LEU A 4 45.61 -7.44 -22.35
CA LEU A 4 46.01 -8.10 -21.10
C LEU A 4 44.85 -8.01 -20.09
N PRO A 5 44.50 -9.10 -19.40
CA PRO A 5 43.48 -9.06 -18.35
C PRO A 5 43.97 -8.17 -17.20
N GLY A 6 43.09 -7.29 -16.71
CA GLY A 6 43.39 -6.37 -15.62
C GLY A 6 43.77 -7.09 -14.32
N THR A 7 44.69 -6.50 -13.56
CA THR A 7 45.17 -7.06 -12.29
C THR A 7 44.06 -7.13 -11.24
N GLN A 8 44.15 -8.10 -10.32
CA GLN A 8 43.13 -8.38 -9.32
C GLN A 8 42.83 -7.18 -8.39
N GLU A 9 43.82 -6.34 -8.12
CA GLU A 9 43.68 -5.08 -7.38
C GLU A 9 42.85 -4.03 -8.15
N MET A 10 42.98 -4.00 -9.48
CA MET A 10 42.22 -3.09 -10.35
C MET A 10 40.75 -3.51 -10.41
N LYS A 11 40.46 -4.82 -10.34
CA LYS A 11 39.10 -5.36 -10.25
C LYS A 11 38.42 -5.00 -8.92
N GLY A 12 39.14 -5.05 -7.79
CA GLY A 12 38.64 -4.64 -6.48
C GLY A 12 38.28 -3.14 -6.40
N ARG A 13 39.15 -2.27 -6.95
CA ARG A 13 38.90 -0.81 -6.99
C ARG A 13 37.73 -0.43 -7.90
N LEU A 14 37.48 -1.17 -8.98
CA LEU A 14 36.34 -0.94 -9.86
C LEU A 14 35.01 -1.35 -9.18
N MET A 15 35.01 -2.43 -8.41
CA MET A 15 33.85 -2.86 -7.62
C MET A 15 33.53 -1.87 -6.50
N ASP A 16 34.55 -1.36 -5.80
CA ASP A 16 34.39 -0.36 -4.75
C ASP A 16 33.77 0.95 -5.28
N ARG A 17 34.27 1.42 -6.43
CA ARG A 17 33.68 2.56 -7.15
C ARG A 17 32.24 2.33 -7.58
N SER A 18 31.86 1.11 -7.97
CA SER A 18 30.48 0.82 -8.34
C SER A 18 29.53 0.89 -7.14
N VAL A 19 29.96 0.42 -5.97
CA VAL A 19 29.19 0.52 -4.72
C VAL A 19 29.05 1.97 -4.29
N GLU A 20 30.13 2.76 -4.37
CA GLU A 20 30.07 4.21 -4.10
C GLU A 20 29.15 4.93 -5.08
N GLN A 21 29.18 4.60 -6.37
CA GLN A 21 28.29 5.19 -7.38
C GLN A 21 26.82 4.83 -7.14
N ASP A 22 26.52 3.58 -6.78
CA ASP A 22 25.16 3.14 -6.45
C ASP A 22 24.66 3.82 -5.18
N LEU A 23 25.54 4.02 -4.19
CA LEU A 23 25.23 4.79 -2.99
C LEU A 23 24.93 6.24 -3.33
N ILE A 24 25.75 6.90 -4.15
CA ILE A 24 25.51 8.28 -4.62
C ILE A 24 24.18 8.38 -5.35
N ARG A 25 23.86 7.42 -6.23
CA ARG A 25 22.57 7.37 -6.94
C ARG A 25 21.41 7.20 -5.96
N GLY A 26 21.51 6.27 -5.02
CA GLY A 26 20.49 6.02 -4.00
C GLY A 26 20.24 7.23 -3.11
N LEU A 27 21.31 7.92 -2.67
CA LEU A 27 21.21 9.16 -1.90
C LEU A 27 20.60 10.29 -2.72
N SER A 28 20.94 10.40 -4.00
CA SER A 28 20.36 11.41 -4.91
C SER A 28 18.86 11.17 -5.11
N GLN A 29 18.45 9.91 -5.26
CA GLN A 29 17.04 9.54 -5.35
C GLN A 29 16.29 9.81 -4.04
N LYS A 30 16.90 9.49 -2.89
CA LYS A 30 16.32 9.82 -1.57
C LYS A 30 16.16 11.32 -1.38
N LYS A 31 17.15 12.13 -1.78
CA LYS A 31 17.06 13.59 -1.78
C LYS A 31 15.90 14.07 -2.64
N GLN A 32 15.76 13.55 -3.87
CA GLN A 32 14.66 13.90 -4.77
C GLN A 32 13.29 13.58 -4.13
N ASN A 33 13.14 12.39 -3.54
CA ASN A 33 11.90 11.97 -2.87
C ASN A 33 11.54 12.89 -1.70
N LEU A 34 12.52 13.25 -0.85
CA LEU A 34 12.30 14.14 0.29
C LEU A 34 11.93 15.57 -0.14
N LEU A 35 12.53 16.08 -1.22
CA LEU A 35 12.16 17.39 -1.77
C LEU A 35 10.72 17.40 -2.30
N LEU A 36 10.31 16.33 -2.98
CA LEU A 36 8.91 16.16 -3.43
C LEU A 36 7.95 16.06 -2.23
N GLU A 37 8.33 15.33 -1.19
CA GLU A 37 7.53 15.21 0.02
C GLU A 37 7.37 16.57 0.73
N LEU A 38 8.45 17.36 0.86
CA LEU A 38 8.39 18.74 1.39
C LEU A 38 7.46 19.62 0.54
N GLN A 39 7.59 19.57 -0.78
CA GLN A 39 6.73 20.32 -1.69
C GLN A 39 5.25 19.96 -1.49
N ASN A 40 4.94 18.65 -1.34
CA ASN A 40 3.58 18.18 -1.08
C ASN A 40 3.04 18.72 0.26
N TYR A 41 3.85 18.74 1.33
CA TYR A 41 3.43 19.30 2.63
C TYR A 41 3.19 20.81 2.56
N GLU A 42 4.04 21.55 1.85
CA GLU A 42 3.88 23.00 1.66
C GLU A 42 2.63 23.34 0.84
N GLU A 43 2.35 22.58 -0.21
CA GLU A 43 1.14 22.77 -1.02
C GLU A 43 -0.14 22.45 -0.23
N ASN A 44 -0.15 21.34 0.51
CA ASN A 44 -1.26 20.96 1.38
C ASN A 44 -1.52 22.03 2.46
N SER A 45 -0.46 22.59 3.06
CA SER A 45 -0.59 23.65 4.08
C SER A 45 -1.23 24.92 3.51
N LYS A 46 -0.82 25.36 2.32
CA LYS A 46 -1.42 26.52 1.63
C LYS A 46 -2.89 26.30 1.29
N GLN A 47 -3.27 25.08 0.85
CA GLN A 47 -4.66 24.75 0.55
C GLN A 47 -5.55 24.77 1.79
N VAL A 48 -5.06 24.30 2.94
CA VAL A 48 -5.80 24.34 4.22
C VAL A 48 -6.05 25.79 4.68
N GLU A 49 -5.08 26.69 4.49
CA GLU A 49 -5.23 28.11 4.83
C GLU A 49 -6.25 28.83 3.93
N LEU A 50 -6.36 28.42 2.66
CA LEU A 50 -7.26 29.02 1.66
C LEU A 50 -8.68 28.45 1.68
N ASN A 51 -8.85 27.16 2.04
CA ASN A 51 -10.14 26.47 2.02
C ASN A 51 -10.69 26.26 3.44
N THR A 52 -11.32 27.29 4.01
CA THR A 52 -12.09 27.18 5.26
C THR A 52 -13.45 26.48 5.08
N GLN A 53 -13.79 26.06 3.85
CA GLN A 53 -15.06 25.40 3.53
C GLN A 53 -14.78 24.08 2.81
N VAL A 54 -14.88 22.99 3.55
CA VAL A 54 -14.92 21.61 3.02
C VAL A 54 -16.22 21.50 2.22
N ASN A 55 -16.11 21.49 0.90
CA ASN A 55 -17.25 21.34 -0.02
C ASN A 55 -16.95 20.26 -1.05
N GLU A 56 -18.01 19.66 -1.60
CA GLU A 56 -18.13 18.61 -2.62
C GLU A 56 -17.06 18.58 -3.75
N MET A 57 -16.34 19.67 -3.98
CA MET A 57 -15.22 19.79 -4.92
C MET A 57 -13.99 18.94 -4.55
N ASP A 58 -13.79 18.60 -3.27
CA ASP A 58 -12.65 17.78 -2.83
C ASP A 58 -12.75 16.32 -3.31
N GLY A 59 -13.97 15.79 -3.44
CA GLY A 59 -14.23 14.47 -4.02
C GLY A 59 -13.81 14.39 -5.49
N GLN A 60 -13.97 15.48 -6.25
CA GLN A 60 -13.53 15.58 -7.65
C GLN A 60 -12.00 15.68 -7.79
N ARG A 61 -11.31 16.21 -6.77
CA ARG A 61 -9.84 16.32 -6.71
C ARG A 61 -9.17 15.10 -6.10
N GLY A 62 -9.93 14.15 -5.55
CA GLY A 62 -9.41 12.96 -4.88
C GLY A 62 -8.80 13.24 -3.51
N VAL A 63 -9.14 14.37 -2.89
CA VAL A 63 -8.63 14.77 -1.57
C VAL A 63 -9.43 14.07 -0.49
N ILE A 64 -8.79 13.19 0.29
CA ILE A 64 -9.45 12.52 1.42
C ILE A 64 -9.30 13.31 2.73
N PRO A 65 -10.24 13.22 3.68
CA PRO A 65 -10.10 13.86 4.98
C PRO A 65 -8.89 13.30 5.75
N ALA A 66 -8.12 14.18 6.39
CA ALA A 66 -6.91 13.77 7.13
C ALA A 66 -7.18 12.87 8.34
N ASN A 67 -8.41 12.88 8.86
CA ASN A 67 -8.86 12.00 9.96
C ASN A 67 -9.45 10.67 9.47
N THR A 68 -9.28 10.31 8.20
CA THR A 68 -9.68 9.00 7.66
C THR A 68 -8.82 7.92 8.32
N GLN A 69 -9.46 6.99 9.02
CA GLN A 69 -8.81 5.86 9.67
C GLN A 69 -9.33 4.56 9.07
N LEU A 70 -8.43 3.59 8.91
CA LEU A 70 -8.78 2.22 8.53
C LEU A 70 -8.95 1.40 9.81
N GLN A 71 -10.11 0.81 9.98
CA GLN A 71 -10.44 -0.10 11.08
C GLN A 71 -10.49 -1.53 10.54
N THR A 72 -9.90 -2.46 11.28
CA THR A 72 -9.89 -3.88 10.93
C THR A 72 -10.41 -4.70 12.09
N ALA A 73 -11.21 -5.72 11.78
CA ALA A 73 -11.75 -6.64 12.76
C ALA A 73 -11.81 -8.06 12.18
N PHE A 74 -11.52 -9.05 13.02
CA PHE A 74 -11.71 -10.46 12.67
C PHE A 74 -12.96 -11.00 13.33
N SER A 75 -13.69 -11.83 12.60
CA SER A 75 -14.80 -12.62 13.12
C SER A 75 -14.79 -14.01 12.50
N VAL A 76 -15.52 -14.95 13.08
CA VAL A 76 -15.65 -16.30 12.54
C VAL A 76 -17.04 -16.44 11.94
N ASN A 77 -17.10 -16.78 10.66
CA ASN A 77 -18.32 -17.17 9.99
C ASN A 77 -18.40 -18.70 10.02
N LEU A 78 -19.44 -19.25 10.67
CA LEU A 78 -19.63 -20.70 10.80
C LEU A 78 -20.09 -21.37 9.49
N GLY A 79 -20.33 -20.58 8.45
CA GLY A 79 -20.80 -21.05 7.15
C GLY A 79 -22.32 -21.25 7.12
N SER A 80 -22.82 -21.54 5.92
CA SER A 80 -24.21 -21.88 5.64
C SER A 80 -24.22 -23.05 4.64
N GLU A 81 -25.39 -23.51 4.20
CA GLU A 81 -25.48 -24.60 3.21
C GLU A 81 -24.69 -24.32 1.91
N ASN A 82 -24.46 -23.04 1.58
CA ASN A 82 -23.75 -22.61 0.37
C ASN A 82 -22.35 -22.03 0.62
N GLU A 83 -21.90 -21.95 1.87
CA GLU A 83 -20.64 -21.28 2.21
C GLU A 83 -19.90 -22.03 3.32
N SER A 84 -18.63 -22.35 3.10
CA SER A 84 -17.80 -23.00 4.11
C SER A 84 -17.48 -22.06 5.27
N ALA A 85 -17.33 -22.64 6.46
CA ALA A 85 -16.83 -21.91 7.62
C ALA A 85 -15.46 -21.28 7.31
N HIS A 86 -15.28 -20.01 7.69
CA HIS A 86 -14.06 -19.25 7.42
C HIS A 86 -13.87 -18.14 8.47
N VAL A 87 -12.65 -17.60 8.54
CA VAL A 87 -12.37 -16.38 9.30
C VAL A 87 -12.68 -15.19 8.40
N GLU A 88 -13.57 -14.31 8.81
CA GLU A 88 -13.92 -13.09 8.08
C GLU A 88 -13.09 -11.92 8.58
N LEU A 89 -12.27 -11.34 7.70
CA LEU A 89 -11.60 -10.07 7.92
C LEU A 89 -12.49 -8.93 7.41
N CYS A 90 -12.97 -8.11 8.32
CA CYS A 90 -13.69 -6.88 8.03
C CYS A 90 -12.70 -5.71 8.02
N ILE A 91 -12.73 -4.91 6.96
CA ILE A 91 -11.97 -3.67 6.83
C ILE A 91 -12.97 -2.54 6.57
N SER A 92 -12.90 -1.45 7.32
CA SER A 92 -13.77 -0.29 7.16
C SER A 92 -13.05 1.04 7.32
N THR A 93 -13.54 2.08 6.66
CA THR A 93 -13.11 3.47 6.86
C THR A 93 -13.96 4.15 7.95
N SER A 94 -13.40 5.15 8.63
CA SER A 94 -14.07 5.88 9.72
C SER A 94 -15.04 7.00 9.28
N ASN A 95 -15.18 7.23 7.97
CA ASN A 95 -15.96 8.32 7.38
C ASN A 95 -16.52 7.90 6.01
N ASP A 96 -17.06 8.85 5.24
CA ASP A 96 -17.75 8.60 3.96
C ASP A 96 -16.81 8.21 2.79
N THR A 97 -15.52 8.02 3.05
CA THR A 97 -14.60 7.46 2.06
C THR A 97 -14.89 5.98 1.81
N ILE A 98 -14.61 5.52 0.60
CA ILE A 98 -14.82 4.15 0.15
C ILE A 98 -13.51 3.39 -0.02
N ILE A 99 -13.57 2.08 0.15
CA ILE A 99 -12.48 1.16 -0.13
C ILE A 99 -12.59 0.74 -1.60
N ARG A 100 -11.60 1.13 -2.41
CA ARG A 100 -11.54 0.82 -3.85
C ARG A 100 -10.86 -0.49 -4.16
N ALA A 101 -9.84 -0.83 -3.38
CA ALA A 101 -9.16 -2.12 -3.46
C ALA A 101 -8.48 -2.43 -2.12
N VAL A 102 -8.26 -3.70 -1.87
CA VAL A 102 -7.44 -4.18 -0.75
C VAL A 102 -6.43 -5.18 -1.28
N LEU A 103 -5.17 -5.01 -0.91
CA LEU A 103 -4.11 -5.98 -1.13
C LEU A 103 -3.71 -6.54 0.22
N ILE A 104 -3.72 -7.85 0.36
CA ILE A 104 -3.27 -8.56 1.55
C ILE A 104 -2.05 -9.37 1.17
N PHE A 105 -0.95 -9.18 1.88
CA PHE A 105 0.27 -9.97 1.74
C PHE A 105 0.42 -10.85 2.96
N ALA A 106 0.59 -12.15 2.74
CA ALA A 106 0.78 -13.13 3.78
C ALA A 106 1.33 -14.43 3.20
N GLU A 107 2.26 -15.06 3.92
CA GLU A 107 2.83 -16.34 3.52
C GLU A 107 1.96 -17.50 4.03
N GLY A 108 1.69 -18.48 3.18
CA GLY A 108 1.08 -19.75 3.59
C GLY A 108 -0.43 -19.76 3.80
N ILE A 109 -1.15 -18.67 3.52
CA ILE A 109 -2.64 -18.64 3.55
C ILE A 109 -3.28 -18.45 2.17
N PHE A 110 -2.54 -17.92 1.21
CA PHE A 110 -2.97 -17.77 -0.18
C PHE A 110 -2.16 -18.72 -1.05
N GLU A 111 -2.66 -19.03 -2.26
CA GLU A 111 -1.93 -19.87 -3.23
C GLU A 111 -0.60 -19.23 -3.65
N ASN A 112 -0.55 -17.88 -3.63
CA ASN A 112 0.65 -17.08 -3.84
C ASN A 112 0.98 -16.27 -2.56
N GLU A 113 1.83 -15.25 -2.67
CA GLU A 113 2.22 -14.36 -1.54
C GLU A 113 1.19 -13.27 -1.23
N SER A 114 0.23 -13.02 -2.13
CA SER A 114 -0.74 -11.94 -1.98
C SER A 114 -2.11 -12.29 -2.52
N HIS A 115 -3.11 -11.59 -1.98
CA HIS A 115 -4.50 -11.65 -2.41
C HIS A 115 -5.01 -10.23 -2.64
N VAL A 116 -5.59 -9.99 -3.82
CA VAL A 116 -6.08 -8.68 -4.24
C VAL A 116 -7.60 -8.74 -4.39
N ILE A 117 -8.28 -7.86 -3.66
CA ILE A 117 -9.72 -7.69 -3.72
C ILE A 117 -10.00 -6.34 -4.36
N HIS A 118 -10.73 -6.37 -5.47
CA HIS A 118 -11.13 -5.17 -6.20
C HIS A 118 -12.63 -5.22 -6.49
N PRO A 119 -13.48 -4.61 -5.63
CA PRO A 119 -14.92 -4.57 -5.83
C PRO A 119 -15.29 -3.94 -7.17
N THR A 120 -16.37 -4.42 -7.78
CA THR A 120 -16.96 -3.75 -8.93
C THR A 120 -17.47 -2.36 -8.54
N PRO A 121 -17.58 -1.40 -9.48
CA PRO A 121 -18.07 -0.05 -9.17
C PRO A 121 -19.43 -0.02 -8.45
N GLN A 122 -20.29 -1.00 -8.73
CA GLN A 122 -21.61 -1.15 -8.12
C GLN A 122 -21.54 -1.61 -6.65
N ASN A 123 -20.47 -2.33 -6.29
CA ASN A 123 -20.27 -2.91 -4.96
C ASN A 123 -19.26 -2.11 -4.11
N LEU A 124 -18.94 -0.87 -4.51
CA LEU A 124 -18.06 0.00 -3.74
C LEU A 124 -18.75 0.46 -2.45
N SER A 125 -18.06 0.26 -1.34
CA SER A 125 -18.52 0.53 0.02
C SER A 125 -17.37 1.07 0.88
N SER A 126 -17.70 1.70 2.01
CA SER A 126 -16.76 2.07 3.08
C SER A 126 -16.30 0.86 3.88
N SER A 127 -16.93 -0.30 3.71
CA SER A 127 -16.56 -1.55 4.37
C SER A 127 -16.51 -2.72 3.39
N ILE A 128 -15.53 -3.60 3.58
CA ILE A 128 -15.33 -4.83 2.82
C ILE A 128 -15.07 -6.01 3.76
N LYS A 129 -15.62 -7.17 3.39
CA LYS A 129 -15.49 -8.44 4.09
C LYS A 129 -14.69 -9.39 3.22
N ILE A 130 -13.66 -9.99 3.80
CA ILE A 130 -12.70 -10.83 3.07
C ILE A 130 -12.62 -12.18 3.79
N PRO A 131 -13.05 -13.28 3.15
CA PRO A 131 -12.95 -14.60 3.73
C PRO A 131 -11.50 -15.09 3.72
N LEU A 132 -11.04 -15.62 4.85
CA LEU A 132 -9.71 -16.20 5.03
C LEU A 132 -9.87 -17.66 5.47
N SER A 133 -9.17 -18.56 4.79
CA SER A 133 -9.17 -20.00 5.09
C SER A 133 -7.73 -20.51 5.22
N PRO A 134 -7.06 -20.29 6.37
CA PRO A 134 -5.71 -20.77 6.58
C PRO A 134 -5.64 -22.31 6.43
N PRO A 135 -4.68 -22.86 5.66
CA PRO A 135 -4.60 -24.30 5.42
C PRO A 135 -4.02 -25.08 6.61
N LYS A 136 -3.39 -24.39 7.57
CA LYS A 136 -2.74 -24.98 8.75
C LYS A 136 -3.03 -24.12 9.98
N ASP A 137 -3.05 -24.76 11.14
CA ASP A 137 -3.16 -24.10 12.43
C ASP A 137 -1.79 -23.57 12.88
N VAL A 138 -1.36 -22.48 12.23
CA VAL A 138 -0.12 -21.77 12.52
C VAL A 138 -0.40 -20.26 12.52
N PRO A 139 0.26 -19.48 13.40
CA PRO A 139 0.11 -18.03 13.38
C PRO A 139 0.70 -17.45 12.08
N VAL A 140 -0.05 -16.53 11.46
CA VAL A 140 0.35 -15.85 10.22
C VAL A 140 0.15 -14.34 10.38
N GLU A 141 1.12 -13.56 9.91
CA GLU A 141 1.03 -12.10 9.89
C GLU A 141 0.41 -11.62 8.56
N LEU A 142 -0.61 -10.76 8.64
CA LEU A 142 -1.24 -10.15 7.48
C LEU A 142 -0.77 -8.71 7.30
N ASN A 143 -0.15 -8.42 6.15
CA ASN A 143 0.19 -7.07 5.75
C ASN A 143 -0.89 -6.52 4.81
N ILE A 144 -1.70 -5.58 5.30
CA ILE A 144 -2.87 -5.06 4.59
C ILE A 144 -2.55 -3.68 3.99
N LYS A 145 -2.81 -3.50 2.70
CA LYS A 145 -2.78 -2.21 2.00
C LYS A 145 -4.15 -1.94 1.39
N ALA A 146 -4.86 -0.94 1.90
CA ALA A 146 -6.16 -0.52 1.37
C ALA A 146 -6.02 0.76 0.54
N LEU A 147 -6.66 0.79 -0.63
CA LEU A 147 -6.81 1.99 -1.45
C LEU A 147 -8.13 2.66 -1.11
N VAL A 148 -8.05 3.88 -0.55
CA VAL A 148 -9.21 4.63 -0.06
C VAL A 148 -9.41 5.88 -0.93
N GLY A 149 -10.67 6.24 -1.18
CA GLY A 149 -11.03 7.43 -1.95
C GLY A 149 -12.54 7.64 -2.02
N TYR A 150 -13.03 8.30 -3.07
CA TYR A 150 -14.46 8.51 -3.30
C TYR A 150 -14.98 7.73 -4.52
N LYS A 151 -16.30 7.58 -4.62
CA LYS A 151 -16.97 7.11 -5.83
C LYS A 151 -16.76 8.17 -6.91
N LYS A 152 -16.10 7.79 -8.01
CA LYS A 152 -16.02 8.62 -9.22
C LYS A 152 -17.30 8.52 -10.03
#